data_AF-A0A2D8FKF3-F1
#
_entry.id   AF-A0A2D8FKF3-F1
#
_cell.length_a   1.000
_cell.length_b   1.000
_cell.length_c   1.000
_cell.angle_alpha   90.00
_cell.angle_beta   90.00
_cell.angle_gamma   90.00
#
_symmetry.space_group_name_H-M   'P 1'
#
loop_
_entity.id
_entity.type
_entity.pdbx_description
1 polymer ?
#
loop_
_entity_poly.entity_id
_entity_poly.type
_entity_poly.pdbx_seq_one_letter_code
_entity_poly.pdbx_strand_id
1 'polypeptide(L)'
;MNIGWTLLKVGLFVAGMLVVGGRLIPWLLVRIAHTRSRELFTLGVLAIALGIAWLAYYLFHSFALGAFLAGLVMNASPLGHNAAERSLPLRDAFAVLFFVSVGMLFDPMILVRDPLAVLGVLAIVIVGKSLAALVITHGFKLDRSTGLTVAASLAQIGEFSFILAALGVYLGAMSRETHDLILAAALLSISLNPFVFLLTDRMGGRPRPPVAGSPEAKQAAIDHAAEKAASNPATA
;
A
#
# COMPACT_ATOMS: atom_id res chain seq x y z
N MET A 1 -21.25 -6.35 21.05
CA MET A 1 -21.31 -5.07 20.31
C MET A 1 -22.00 -5.35 18.99
N ASN A 2 -23.15 -4.72 18.71
CA ASN A 2 -23.93 -5.06 17.51
C ASN A 2 -23.16 -4.63 16.25
N ILE A 3 -22.78 -5.58 15.39
CA ILE A 3 -22.03 -5.34 14.14
C ILE A 3 -22.64 -4.20 13.32
N GLY A 4 -23.98 -4.11 13.28
CA GLY A 4 -24.69 -3.04 12.58
C GLY A 4 -24.38 -1.63 13.09
N TRP A 5 -24.19 -1.46 14.41
CA TRP A 5 -23.83 -0.17 14.99
C TRP A 5 -22.39 0.23 14.65
N THR A 6 -21.47 -0.73 14.63
CA THR A 6 -20.08 -0.50 14.20
C THR A 6 -20.04 -0.12 12.72
N LEU A 7 -20.76 -0.84 11.84
CA LEU A 7 -20.83 -0.51 10.41
C LEU A 7 -21.41 0.88 10.19
N LEU A 8 -22.48 1.24 10.91
CA LEU A 8 -23.10 2.56 10.79
C LEU A 8 -22.12 3.67 11.19
N LYS A 9 -21.42 3.51 12.32
CA LYS A 9 -20.40 4.48 12.74
C LYS A 9 -19.30 4.63 11.69
N VAL A 10 -18.77 3.52 11.18
CA VAL A 10 -17.71 3.53 10.16
C VAL A 10 -18.21 4.23 8.89
N GLY A 11 -19.40 3.87 8.41
CA GLY A 11 -20.01 4.51 7.24
C GLY A 11 -20.22 6.01 7.41
N LEU A 12 -20.74 6.43 8.57
CA LEU A 12 -20.94 7.85 8.88
C LEU A 12 -19.61 8.61 8.96
N PHE A 13 -18.57 7.99 9.54
CA PHE A 13 -17.24 8.59 9.58
C PHE A 13 -16.61 8.70 8.20
N VAL A 14 -16.69 7.66 7.37
CA VAL A 14 -16.19 7.69 5.99
C VAL A 14 -16.90 8.78 5.20
N ALA A 15 -18.23 8.84 5.27
CA ALA A 15 -19.02 9.88 4.61
C ALA A 15 -18.67 11.28 5.12
N GLY A 16 -18.61 11.46 6.44
CA GLY A 16 -18.21 12.71 7.08
C GLY A 16 -16.81 13.13 6.68
N MET A 17 -15.88 12.20 6.57
CA MET A 17 -14.49 12.47 6.19
C MET A 17 -14.37 12.84 4.71
N LEU A 18 -15.12 12.20 3.83
CA LEU A 18 -15.17 12.57 2.40
C LEU A 18 -15.80 13.95 2.19
N VAL A 19 -16.86 14.28 2.94
CA VAL A 19 -17.56 15.58 2.80
C VAL A 19 -16.82 16.71 3.51
N VAL A 20 -16.56 16.55 4.81
CA VAL A 20 -15.93 17.57 5.66
C VAL A 20 -14.44 17.62 5.39
N GLY A 21 -13.76 16.47 5.40
CA GLY A 21 -12.33 16.39 5.10
C GLY A 21 -12.03 16.85 3.67
N GLY A 22 -12.89 16.53 2.70
CA GLY A 22 -12.77 17.00 1.33
C GLY A 22 -12.85 18.52 1.17
N ARG A 23 -13.31 19.27 2.19
CA ARG A 23 -13.39 20.73 2.19
C ARG A 23 -12.41 21.38 3.16
N LEU A 24 -12.27 20.80 4.35
CA LEU A 24 -11.40 21.27 5.42
C LEU A 24 -9.91 21.02 5.13
N ILE A 25 -9.55 19.84 4.59
CA ILE A 25 -8.15 19.50 4.29
C ILE A 25 -7.59 20.42 3.20
N PRO A 26 -8.26 20.61 2.03
CA PRO A 26 -7.75 21.56 1.04
C PRO A 26 -7.64 22.98 1.59
N TRP A 27 -8.62 23.42 2.39
CA TRP A 27 -8.59 24.74 3.01
C TRP A 27 -7.37 24.93 3.94
N LEU A 28 -7.09 23.94 4.80
CA LEU A 28 -5.90 23.94 5.65
C LEU A 28 -4.62 23.92 4.82
N LEU A 29 -4.53 23.04 3.81
CA LEU A 29 -3.34 22.92 2.96
C LEU A 29 -3.07 24.18 2.16
N VAL A 30 -4.10 24.84 1.62
CA VAL A 30 -3.94 26.15 0.95
C VAL A 30 -3.44 27.20 1.94
N ARG A 31 -3.98 27.22 3.16
CA ARG A 31 -3.53 28.17 4.19
C ARG A 31 -2.07 27.98 4.56
N ILE A 32 -1.62 26.73 4.68
CA ILE A 32 -0.23 26.38 4.96
C ILE A 32 0.64 26.71 3.73
N ALA A 33 0.18 26.44 2.52
CA ALA A 33 0.91 26.75 1.29
C ALA A 33 1.21 28.26 1.12
N HIS A 34 0.36 29.15 1.65
CA HIS A 34 0.62 30.60 1.64
C HIS A 34 1.87 31.01 2.44
N THR A 35 2.35 30.17 3.36
CA THR A 35 3.61 30.44 4.08
C THR A 35 4.85 30.29 3.19
N ARG A 36 4.72 29.70 1.99
CA ARG A 36 5.81 29.43 1.03
C ARG A 36 6.99 28.60 1.58
N SER A 37 6.90 28.05 2.78
CA SER A 37 7.90 27.11 3.31
C SER A 37 7.55 25.68 2.92
N ARG A 38 8.57 24.96 2.44
CA ARG A 38 8.43 23.56 2.04
C ARG A 38 8.25 22.66 3.25
N GLU A 39 8.94 22.99 4.32
CA GLU A 39 9.03 22.30 5.59
C GLU A 39 7.70 22.39 6.35
N LEU A 40 7.14 23.61 6.45
CA LEU A 40 5.83 23.83 7.08
C LEU A 40 4.71 23.10 6.34
N PHE A 41 4.79 23.01 5.01
CA PHE A 41 3.81 22.25 4.24
C PHE A 41 3.90 20.75 4.54
N THR A 42 5.10 20.16 4.55
CA THR A 42 5.30 18.75 4.89
C THR A 42 4.85 18.44 6.33
N LEU A 43 5.20 19.28 7.29
CA LEU A 43 4.75 19.13 8.68
C LEU A 43 3.23 19.27 8.79
N GLY A 44 2.63 20.17 8.03
CA GLY A 44 1.18 20.34 7.93
C GLY A 44 0.46 19.10 7.43
N VAL A 45 0.96 18.52 6.33
CA VAL A 45 0.45 17.26 5.77
C VAL A 45 0.52 16.13 6.82
N LEU A 46 1.66 15.99 7.50
CA LEU A 46 1.85 14.97 8.52
C LEU A 46 0.91 15.21 9.73
N ALA A 47 0.79 16.45 10.19
CA ALA A 47 -0.09 16.81 11.30
C ALA A 47 -1.57 16.53 10.98
N ILE A 48 -2.01 16.84 9.76
CA ILE A 48 -3.35 16.52 9.30
C ILE A 48 -3.55 15.00 9.26
N ALA A 49 -2.62 14.25 8.67
CA ALA A 49 -2.70 12.80 8.58
C ALA A 49 -2.76 12.12 9.96
N LEU A 50 -1.88 12.53 10.88
CA LEU A 50 -1.86 12.03 12.27
C LEU A 50 -3.10 12.46 13.05
N GLY A 51 -3.58 13.70 12.87
CA GLY A 51 -4.81 14.19 13.50
C GLY A 51 -6.04 13.39 13.08
N ILE A 52 -6.14 13.05 11.79
CA ILE A 52 -7.22 12.19 11.28
C ILE A 52 -7.07 10.75 11.79
N ALA A 53 -5.84 10.21 11.80
CA ALA A 53 -5.57 8.88 12.34
C ALA A 53 -5.94 8.78 13.83
N TRP A 54 -5.63 9.82 14.61
CA TRP A 54 -5.99 9.93 16.03
C TRP A 54 -7.51 10.04 16.22
N LEU A 55 -8.20 10.87 15.43
CA LEU A 55 -9.66 10.96 15.46
C LEU A 55 -10.33 9.62 15.12
N ALA A 56 -9.81 8.91 14.11
CA ALA A 56 -10.29 7.57 13.77
C ALA A 56 -10.01 6.56 14.88
N TYR A 57 -8.86 6.63 15.55
CA TYR A 57 -8.58 5.78 16.69
C TYR A 57 -9.55 6.04 17.86
N TYR A 58 -9.87 7.30 18.15
CA TYR A 58 -10.84 7.64 19.19
C TYR A 58 -12.24 7.06 18.90
N LEU A 59 -12.64 7.02 17.63
CA LEU A 59 -13.97 6.54 17.23
C LEU A 59 -14.04 5.01 16.99
N PHE A 60 -12.97 4.43 16.45
CA PHE A 60 -12.93 3.05 15.90
C PHE A 60 -11.78 2.19 16.42
N HIS A 61 -10.90 2.73 17.25
CA HIS A 61 -9.70 2.05 17.76
C HIS A 61 -8.75 1.55 16.65
N SER A 62 -8.76 2.19 15.48
CA SER A 62 -7.90 1.83 14.34
C SER A 62 -7.20 3.05 13.74
N PHE A 63 -5.90 3.16 14.02
CA PHE A 63 -5.02 4.14 13.37
C PHE A 63 -4.88 3.88 11.87
N ALA A 64 -4.81 2.60 11.47
CA ALA A 64 -4.63 2.20 10.07
C ALA A 64 -5.77 2.68 9.17
N LEU A 65 -7.02 2.52 9.63
CA LEU A 65 -8.19 2.99 8.90
C LEU A 65 -8.18 4.51 8.74
N GLY A 66 -7.88 5.24 9.82
CA GLY A 66 -7.81 6.70 9.78
C GLY A 66 -6.72 7.24 8.88
N ALA A 67 -5.51 6.68 8.96
CA ALA A 67 -4.39 7.08 8.10
C ALA A 67 -4.67 6.79 6.61
N PHE A 68 -5.29 5.64 6.30
CA PHE A 68 -5.71 5.31 4.94
C PHE A 68 -6.76 6.30 4.41
N LEU A 69 -7.78 6.62 5.21
CA LEU A 69 -8.77 7.64 4.84
C LEU A 69 -8.15 9.02 4.66
N ALA A 70 -7.25 9.43 5.57
CA ALA A 70 -6.55 10.71 5.44
C ALA A 70 -5.80 10.81 4.10
N GLY A 71 -5.10 9.74 3.73
CA GLY A 71 -4.42 9.63 2.43
C GLY A 71 -5.40 9.73 1.26
N LEU A 72 -6.52 9.01 1.29
CA LEU A 72 -7.54 9.06 0.24
C LEU A 72 -8.13 10.47 0.05
N VAL A 73 -8.53 11.12 1.14
CA VAL A 73 -9.13 12.46 1.08
C VAL A 73 -8.10 13.50 0.63
N MET A 74 -6.86 13.38 1.09
CA MET A 74 -5.78 14.27 0.70
C MET A 74 -5.39 14.09 -0.77
N ASN A 75 -5.34 12.85 -1.26
CA ASN A 75 -5.06 12.56 -2.67
C ASN A 75 -6.14 13.12 -3.61
N ALA A 76 -7.41 13.13 -3.17
CA ALA A 76 -8.50 13.75 -3.91
C ALA A 76 -8.47 15.30 -3.92
N SER A 77 -7.59 15.93 -3.12
CA SER A 77 -7.48 17.39 -3.06
C SER A 77 -6.62 17.96 -4.20
N PRO A 78 -6.81 19.23 -4.60
CA PRO A 78 -5.99 19.88 -5.63
C PRO A 78 -4.49 19.94 -5.30
N LEU A 79 -4.16 19.90 -4.01
CA LEU A 79 -2.78 19.90 -3.51
C LEU A 79 -2.27 18.48 -3.21
N GLY A 80 -3.05 17.45 -3.51
CA GLY A 80 -2.77 16.05 -3.17
C GLY A 80 -1.48 15.53 -3.79
N HIS A 81 -1.20 15.89 -5.05
CA HIS A 81 0.04 15.52 -5.71
C HIS A 81 1.27 16.11 -5.00
N ASN A 82 1.24 17.42 -4.72
CA ASN A 82 2.29 18.10 -3.96
C ASN A 82 2.45 17.53 -2.54
N ALA A 83 1.35 17.19 -1.87
CA ALA A 83 1.36 16.55 -0.55
C ALA A 83 1.98 15.16 -0.60
N ALA A 84 1.68 14.36 -1.62
CA ALA A 84 2.26 13.05 -1.83
C ALA A 84 3.76 13.15 -2.09
N GLU A 85 4.19 13.98 -3.03
CA GLU A 85 5.62 14.14 -3.37
C GLU A 85 6.45 14.58 -2.16
N ARG A 86 5.94 15.54 -1.40
CA ARG A 86 6.65 16.08 -0.23
C ARG A 86 6.67 15.14 0.97
N SER A 87 5.78 14.16 0.99
CA SER A 87 5.72 13.13 2.03
C SER A 87 6.51 11.88 1.68
N LEU A 88 6.98 11.72 0.42
CA LEU A 88 7.78 10.57 -0.02
C LEU A 88 8.96 10.28 0.91
N PRO A 89 9.83 11.25 1.27
CA PRO A 89 10.99 10.96 2.13
C PRO A 89 10.59 10.48 3.52
N LEU A 90 9.50 11.02 4.09
CA LEU A 90 9.00 10.60 5.39
C LEU A 90 8.37 9.22 5.32
N ARG A 91 7.60 8.93 4.27
CA ARG A 91 7.07 7.58 4.02
C ARG A 91 8.21 6.57 3.96
N ASP A 92 9.28 6.88 3.23
CA ASP A 92 10.41 5.97 3.06
C ASP A 92 11.16 5.76 4.39
N ALA A 93 11.38 6.84 5.17
CA ALA A 93 11.96 6.73 6.51
C ALA A 93 11.10 5.91 7.48
N PHE A 94 9.78 6.12 7.48
CA PHE A 94 8.85 5.35 8.30
C PHE A 94 8.70 3.91 7.84
N ALA A 95 8.79 3.63 6.53
CA ALA A 95 8.80 2.27 6.00
C ALA A 95 10.04 1.51 6.48
N VAL A 96 11.22 2.13 6.46
CA VAL A 96 12.44 1.53 7.04
C VAL A 96 12.25 1.25 8.53
N LEU A 97 11.76 2.21 9.30
CA LEU A 97 11.50 2.02 10.73
C LEU A 97 10.49 0.91 10.99
N PHE A 98 9.42 0.85 10.19
CA PHE A 98 8.38 -0.18 10.27
C PHE A 98 8.95 -1.57 10.01
N PHE A 99 9.69 -1.76 8.91
CA PHE A 99 10.26 -3.07 8.58
C PHE A 99 11.35 -3.52 9.55
N VAL A 100 12.17 -2.60 10.05
CA VAL A 100 13.13 -2.90 11.13
C VAL A 100 12.39 -3.35 12.38
N SER A 101 11.32 -2.66 12.76
CA SER A 101 10.50 -3.01 13.93
C SER A 101 9.80 -4.36 13.79
N VAL A 102 9.21 -4.63 12.62
CA VAL A 102 8.60 -5.93 12.31
C VAL A 102 9.65 -7.05 12.30
N GLY A 103 10.85 -6.78 11.78
CA GLY A 103 11.98 -7.71 11.83
C GLY A 103 12.45 -8.02 13.26
N MET A 104 12.36 -7.06 14.19
CA MET A 104 12.65 -7.30 15.62
C MET A 104 11.54 -8.08 16.34
N LEU A 105 10.30 -8.00 15.87
CA LEU A 105 9.17 -8.76 16.41
C LEU A 105 9.14 -10.21 15.91
N PHE A 106 9.85 -10.51 14.83
CA PHE A 106 9.92 -11.84 14.25
C PHE A 106 10.80 -12.76 15.10
N ASP A 107 10.20 -13.87 15.56
CA ASP A 107 10.92 -14.96 16.22
C ASP A 107 11.47 -15.95 15.16
N PRO A 108 12.79 -15.97 14.88
CA PRO A 108 13.37 -16.88 13.89
C PRO A 108 13.26 -18.35 14.29
N MET A 109 12.99 -18.65 15.56
CA MET A 109 12.84 -20.02 16.04
C MET A 109 11.64 -20.71 15.40
N ILE A 110 10.63 -19.96 14.94
CA ILE A 110 9.44 -20.53 14.29
C ILE A 110 9.78 -21.31 13.01
N LEU A 111 10.85 -20.96 12.30
CA LEU A 111 11.30 -21.72 11.11
C LEU A 111 11.86 -23.08 11.48
N VAL A 112 12.39 -23.23 12.69
CA VAL A 112 12.95 -24.50 13.17
C VAL A 112 11.89 -25.31 13.90
N ARG A 113 11.05 -24.65 14.70
CA ARG A 113 10.00 -25.28 15.49
C ARG A 113 8.87 -25.82 14.62
N ASP A 114 8.36 -24.99 13.70
CA ASP A 114 7.17 -25.28 12.90
C ASP A 114 7.38 -25.03 11.39
N PRO A 115 8.42 -25.63 10.76
CA PRO A 115 8.76 -25.37 9.35
C PRO A 115 7.61 -25.68 8.39
N LEU A 116 6.86 -26.75 8.66
CA LEU A 116 5.73 -27.16 7.83
C LEU A 116 4.58 -26.15 7.87
N ALA A 117 4.31 -25.55 9.04
CA ALA A 117 3.29 -24.53 9.18
C ALA A 117 3.68 -23.26 8.41
N VAL A 118 4.94 -22.81 8.55
CA VAL A 118 5.47 -21.66 7.81
C VAL A 118 5.40 -21.90 6.29
N LEU A 119 5.84 -23.07 5.81
CA LEU A 119 5.75 -23.43 4.40
C LEU A 119 4.30 -23.52 3.91
N GLY A 120 3.38 -24.01 4.74
CA GLY A 120 1.95 -24.05 4.43
C GLY A 120 1.37 -22.65 4.21
N VAL A 121 1.61 -21.72 5.14
CA VAL A 121 1.15 -20.33 5.03
C VAL A 121 1.80 -19.65 3.82
N LEU A 122 3.11 -19.84 3.63
CA LEU A 122 3.84 -19.30 2.49
C LEU A 122 3.30 -19.83 1.15
N ALA A 123 3.00 -21.12 1.06
CA ALA A 123 2.40 -21.72 -0.13
C ALA A 123 1.00 -21.17 -0.40
N ILE A 124 0.17 -20.97 0.63
CA ILE A 124 -1.14 -20.32 0.48
C ILE A 124 -0.98 -18.89 -0.06
N VAL A 125 -0.01 -18.14 0.45
CA VAL A 125 0.25 -16.76 0.02
C VAL A 125 0.75 -16.70 -1.41
N ILE A 126 1.82 -17.45 -1.74
CA ILE A 126 2.46 -17.38 -3.05
C ILE A 126 1.62 -18.13 -4.09
N VAL A 127 1.31 -19.40 -3.84
CA VAL A 127 0.64 -20.26 -4.83
C VAL A 127 -0.88 -20.05 -4.77
N GLY A 128 -1.47 -20.08 -3.58
CA GLY A 128 -2.92 -19.95 -3.41
C GLY A 128 -3.46 -18.63 -3.95
N LYS A 129 -2.91 -17.48 -3.53
CA LYS A 129 -3.36 -16.17 -4.02
C LYS A 129 -3.07 -15.98 -5.51
N SER A 130 -1.91 -16.43 -6.00
CA SER A 130 -1.59 -16.36 -7.43
C SER A 130 -2.55 -17.17 -8.27
N LEU A 131 -2.88 -18.41 -7.85
CA LEU A 131 -3.82 -19.26 -8.56
C LEU A 131 -5.22 -18.64 -8.56
N ALA A 132 -5.68 -18.12 -7.42
CA ALA A 132 -6.95 -17.39 -7.34
C ALA A 132 -6.97 -16.18 -8.29
N ALA A 133 -5.88 -15.40 -8.32
CA ALA A 133 -5.74 -14.26 -9.23
C ALA A 133 -5.78 -14.68 -10.70
N LEU A 134 -5.13 -15.79 -11.07
CA LEU A 134 -5.16 -16.33 -12.43
C LEU A 134 -6.56 -16.83 -12.81
N VAL A 135 -7.26 -17.52 -11.91
CA VAL A 135 -8.64 -17.97 -12.15
C VAL A 135 -9.56 -16.78 -12.39
N ILE A 136 -9.46 -15.75 -11.54
CA ILE A 136 -10.27 -14.53 -11.67
C ILE A 136 -9.95 -13.83 -12.99
N THR A 137 -8.67 -13.55 -13.27
CA THR A 137 -8.27 -12.82 -14.49
C THR A 137 -8.59 -13.59 -15.76
N HIS A 138 -8.51 -14.92 -15.73
CA HIS A 138 -8.96 -15.77 -16.83
C HIS A 138 -10.49 -15.70 -17.03
N GLY A 139 -11.27 -15.69 -15.95
CA GLY A 139 -12.72 -15.50 -16.01
C GLY A 139 -13.14 -14.17 -16.63
N PHE A 140 -12.38 -13.11 -16.37
CA PHE A 140 -12.55 -11.79 -17.00
C PHE A 140 -11.92 -11.68 -18.40
N LYS A 141 -11.36 -12.77 -18.94
CA LYS A 141 -10.73 -12.85 -20.28
C LYS A 141 -9.58 -11.85 -20.48
N LEU A 142 -8.82 -11.55 -19.42
CA LEU A 142 -7.62 -10.74 -19.56
C LEU A 142 -6.54 -11.51 -20.34
N ASP A 143 -5.67 -10.76 -21.01
CA ASP A 143 -4.48 -11.31 -21.66
C ASP A 143 -3.60 -12.06 -20.64
N ARG A 144 -2.97 -13.15 -21.07
CA ARG A 144 -2.12 -14.00 -20.21
C ARG A 144 -1.02 -13.20 -19.50
N SER A 145 -0.42 -12.23 -20.20
CA SER A 145 0.58 -11.34 -19.61
C SER A 145 -0.01 -10.55 -18.43
N THR A 146 -1.16 -9.91 -18.62
CA THR A 146 -1.81 -9.12 -17.56
C THR A 146 -2.23 -10.00 -16.39
N GLY A 147 -2.79 -11.19 -16.66
CA GLY A 147 -3.15 -12.15 -15.61
C GLY A 147 -1.96 -12.61 -14.77
N LEU A 148 -0.83 -12.92 -15.43
CA LEU A 148 0.42 -13.28 -14.79
C LEU A 148 1.00 -12.14 -13.94
N THR A 149 1.01 -10.90 -14.44
CA THR A 149 1.46 -9.72 -13.68
C THR A 149 0.59 -9.43 -12.46
N VAL A 150 -0.73 -9.58 -12.57
CA VAL A 150 -1.65 -9.44 -11.43
C VAL A 150 -1.41 -10.54 -10.40
N ALA A 151 -1.22 -11.78 -10.84
CA ALA A 151 -0.91 -12.89 -9.94
C ALA A 151 0.40 -12.68 -9.19
N ALA A 152 1.47 -12.30 -9.89
CA ALA A 152 2.77 -11.97 -9.28
C ALA A 152 2.66 -10.81 -8.28
N SER A 153 1.95 -9.73 -8.63
CA SER A 153 1.72 -8.58 -7.75
C SER A 153 1.01 -8.95 -6.45
N LEU A 154 0.16 -9.98 -6.46
CA LEU A 154 -0.64 -10.44 -5.31
C LEU A 154 0.05 -11.56 -4.51
N ALA A 155 1.14 -12.13 -5.02
CA ALA A 155 1.87 -13.27 -4.46
C ALA A 155 2.67 -12.96 -3.18
N GLN A 156 2.56 -11.74 -2.64
CA GLN A 156 3.17 -11.33 -1.38
C GLN A 156 2.13 -10.84 -0.37
N ILE A 157 2.52 -10.87 0.89
CA ILE A 157 1.79 -10.17 1.96
C ILE A 157 2.16 -8.68 1.91
N GLY A 158 1.15 -7.81 1.97
CA GLY A 158 1.34 -6.37 1.99
C GLY A 158 1.56 -5.83 3.41
N GLU A 159 2.12 -4.62 3.51
CA GLU A 159 2.47 -3.97 4.78
C GLU A 159 1.29 -3.83 5.76
N PHE A 160 0.10 -3.59 5.22
CA PHE A 160 -1.14 -3.48 6.01
C PHE A 160 -1.50 -4.76 6.77
N SER A 161 -1.11 -5.94 6.25
CA SER A 161 -1.41 -7.21 6.91
C SER A 161 -0.68 -7.35 8.24
N PHE A 162 0.53 -6.79 8.38
CA PHE A 162 1.26 -6.79 9.65
C PHE A 162 0.52 -5.99 10.73
N ILE A 163 -0.02 -4.82 10.35
CA ILE A 163 -0.77 -3.97 11.28
C ILE A 163 -2.06 -4.67 11.73
N LEU A 164 -2.77 -5.33 10.80
CA LEU A 164 -3.96 -6.12 11.12
C LEU A 164 -3.66 -7.33 11.98
N ALA A 165 -2.55 -8.02 11.72
CA ALA A 165 -2.09 -9.15 12.53
C ALA A 165 -1.79 -8.69 13.97
N ALA A 166 -1.02 -7.62 14.14
CA ALA A 166 -0.73 -7.05 15.46
C ALA A 166 -2.00 -6.60 16.19
N LEU A 167 -2.94 -5.96 15.49
CA LEU A 167 -4.23 -5.58 16.06
C LEU A 167 -5.08 -6.80 16.43
N GLY A 168 -5.02 -7.87 15.65
CA GLY A 168 -5.69 -9.15 15.94
C GLY A 168 -5.17 -9.78 17.23
N VAL A 169 -3.86 -9.73 17.49
CA VAL A 169 -3.28 -10.16 18.77
C VAL A 169 -3.74 -9.25 19.91
N TYR A 170 -3.69 -7.94 19.71
CA TYR A 170 -4.11 -6.96 20.73
C TYR A 170 -5.57 -7.13 21.15
N LEU A 171 -6.46 -7.40 20.20
CA LEU A 171 -7.89 -7.64 20.44
C LEU A 171 -8.20 -9.06 20.93
N GLY A 172 -7.19 -9.94 21.06
CA GLY A 172 -7.37 -11.34 21.43
C GLY A 172 -8.06 -12.20 20.35
N ALA A 173 -8.21 -11.68 19.13
CA ALA A 173 -8.79 -12.39 17.99
C ALA A 173 -7.81 -13.37 17.34
N MET A 174 -6.51 -13.24 17.64
CA MET A 174 -5.45 -14.05 17.08
C MET A 174 -4.42 -14.41 18.16
N SER A 175 -3.92 -15.65 18.14
CA SER A 175 -2.83 -16.07 19.03
C SER A 175 -1.49 -15.48 18.57
N ARG A 176 -0.51 -15.41 19.49
CA ARG A 176 0.86 -15.00 19.15
C ARG A 176 1.52 -15.97 18.17
N GLU A 177 1.24 -17.25 18.28
CA GLU A 177 1.77 -18.25 17.35
C GLU A 177 1.30 -18.01 15.90
N THR A 178 0.01 -17.71 15.70
CA THR A 178 -0.50 -17.35 14.38
C THR A 178 0.11 -16.04 13.87
N HIS A 179 0.35 -15.07 14.75
CA HIS A 179 1.06 -13.84 14.41
C HIS A 179 2.45 -14.15 13.86
N ASP A 180 3.23 -14.98 14.56
CA ASP A 180 4.61 -15.31 14.20
C ASP A 180 4.68 -16.08 12.89
N LEU A 181 3.73 -17.00 12.64
CA LEU A 181 3.60 -17.68 11.35
C LEU A 181 3.29 -16.71 10.20
N ILE A 182 2.39 -15.75 10.42
CA ILE A 182 2.07 -14.71 9.42
C ILE A 182 3.28 -13.80 9.18
N LEU A 183 3.99 -13.38 10.23
CA LEU A 183 5.21 -12.58 10.11
C LEU A 183 6.28 -13.31 9.29
N ALA A 184 6.55 -14.57 9.63
CA ALA A 184 7.54 -15.40 8.94
C ALA A 184 7.19 -15.56 7.45
N ALA A 185 5.95 -15.96 7.16
CA ALA A 185 5.49 -16.13 5.79
C ALA A 185 5.49 -14.80 5.01
N ALA A 186 5.17 -13.68 5.67
CA ALA A 186 5.19 -12.37 5.04
C ALA A 186 6.60 -11.94 4.65
N LEU A 187 7.56 -12.01 5.58
CA LEU A 187 8.97 -11.66 5.31
C LEU A 187 9.56 -12.54 4.21
N LEU A 188 9.28 -13.85 4.24
CA LEU A 188 9.70 -14.78 3.19
C LEU A 188 9.02 -14.45 1.85
N SER A 189 7.72 -14.16 1.84
CA SER A 189 7.00 -13.83 0.60
C SER A 189 7.49 -12.55 -0.05
N ILE A 190 7.77 -11.50 0.73
CA ILE A 190 8.34 -10.23 0.25
C ILE A 190 9.74 -10.46 -0.32
N SER A 191 10.56 -11.26 0.38
CA SER A 191 11.92 -11.62 -0.07
C SER A 191 11.91 -12.47 -1.35
N LEU A 192 10.89 -13.32 -1.52
CA LEU A 192 10.73 -14.18 -2.70
C LEU A 192 10.04 -13.49 -3.87
N ASN A 193 9.35 -12.37 -3.64
CA ASN A 193 8.57 -11.68 -4.67
C ASN A 193 9.38 -11.29 -5.93
N PRO A 194 10.63 -10.78 -5.84
CA PRO A 194 11.44 -10.52 -7.03
C PRO A 194 11.65 -11.76 -7.90
N PHE A 195 11.78 -12.94 -7.29
CA PHE A 195 11.90 -14.20 -8.02
C PHE A 195 10.58 -14.60 -8.67
N VAL A 196 9.45 -14.39 -7.99
CA VAL A 196 8.12 -14.62 -8.57
C VAL A 196 7.93 -13.78 -9.83
N PHE A 197 8.29 -12.49 -9.80
CA PHE A 197 8.26 -11.61 -10.97
C PHE A 197 9.21 -12.08 -12.08
N LEU A 198 10.42 -12.52 -11.75
CA LEU A 198 11.35 -13.06 -12.75
C LEU A 198 10.81 -14.32 -13.45
N LEU A 199 10.15 -15.22 -12.72
CA LEU A 199 9.48 -16.38 -13.30
C LEU A 199 8.33 -15.95 -14.20
N THR A 200 7.55 -14.96 -13.77
CA THR A 200 6.40 -14.41 -14.47
C THR A 200 6.82 -13.81 -15.81
N ASP A 201 7.90 -13.03 -15.82
CA ASP A 201 8.49 -12.46 -17.02
C ASP A 201 8.98 -13.52 -18.01
N ARG A 202 9.60 -14.60 -17.51
CA ARG A 202 9.99 -15.75 -18.34
C ARG A 202 8.81 -16.48 -18.97
N MET A 203 7.67 -16.54 -18.28
CA MET A 203 6.43 -17.15 -18.78
C MET A 203 5.66 -16.26 -19.77
N GLY A 204 6.20 -15.09 -20.14
CA GLY A 204 5.54 -14.15 -21.04
C GLY A 204 4.64 -13.15 -20.33
N GLY A 205 4.89 -12.88 -19.04
CA GLY A 205 4.23 -11.86 -18.23
C GLY A 205 4.46 -10.42 -18.71
N ARG A 206 5.45 -10.19 -19.57
CA ARG A 206 5.81 -8.85 -20.07
C ARG A 206 4.57 -8.12 -20.62
N PRO A 207 4.17 -6.98 -20.02
CA PRO A 207 3.07 -6.17 -20.52
C PRO A 207 3.27 -5.94 -22.01
N ARG A 208 2.24 -6.24 -22.82
CA ARG A 208 2.31 -5.92 -24.25
C ARG A 208 2.57 -4.41 -24.37
N PRO A 209 3.52 -3.99 -25.22
CA PRO A 209 3.75 -2.57 -25.44
C PRO A 209 2.42 -1.92 -25.85
N PRO A 210 2.15 -0.67 -25.39
CA PRO A 210 0.93 0.03 -25.74
C PRO A 210 0.70 0.00 -27.26
N VAL A 211 -0.53 -0.31 -27.66
CA VAL A 211 -0.90 -0.37 -29.09
C VAL A 211 -0.51 0.95 -29.76
N ALA A 212 0.25 0.89 -30.84
CA ALA A 212 0.74 2.08 -31.55
C ALA A 212 -0.43 3.01 -31.89
N GLY A 213 -0.43 4.22 -31.32
CA GLY A 213 -1.49 5.22 -31.48
C GLY A 213 -2.46 5.36 -30.31
N SER A 214 -2.39 4.52 -29.28
CA SER A 214 -3.16 4.69 -28.05
C SER A 214 -2.71 5.92 -27.26
N PRO A 215 -3.58 6.51 -26.41
CA PRO A 215 -3.19 7.60 -25.51
C PRO A 215 -1.98 7.25 -24.63
N GLU A 216 -1.89 6.00 -24.19
CA GLU A 216 -0.76 5.47 -23.41
C GLU A 216 0.54 5.42 -24.23
N ALA A 217 0.48 5.05 -25.52
CA ALA A 217 1.65 5.06 -26.40
C ALA A 217 2.17 6.48 -26.64
N LYS A 218 1.26 7.46 -26.76
CA LYS A 218 1.62 8.88 -26.89
C LYS A 218 2.23 9.41 -25.59
N GLN A 219 1.66 9.08 -24.44
CA GLN A 219 2.20 9.51 -23.14
C GLN A 219 3.57 8.91 -22.87
N ALA A 220 3.75 7.60 -23.10
CA ALA A 220 5.05 6.95 -22.98
C ALA A 220 6.12 7.56 -23.92
N ALA A 221 5.73 7.97 -25.13
CA ALA A 221 6.63 8.67 -26.04
C ALA A 221 7.00 10.08 -25.55
N ILE A 222 6.08 10.80 -24.91
CA ILE A 222 6.32 12.11 -24.30
C ILE A 222 7.28 11.97 -23.11
N ASP A 223 7.03 11.00 -22.23
CA ASP A 223 7.84 10.75 -21.03
C ASP A 223 9.27 10.33 -21.42
N HIS A 224 9.40 9.44 -22.40
CA HIS A 224 10.69 8.99 -22.92
C HIS A 224 11.45 10.09 -23.70
N ALA A 225 10.73 11.05 -24.31
CA ALA A 225 11.34 12.23 -24.92
C ALA A 225 11.82 13.23 -23.85
N ALA A 226 11.06 13.41 -22.77
CA ALA A 226 11.43 14.25 -21.64
C ALA A 226 12.66 13.72 -20.90
N GLU A 227 12.74 12.40 -20.68
CA GLU A 227 13.91 11.74 -20.07
C GLU A 227 15.16 11.85 -20.95
N LYS A 228 15.00 11.75 -22.28
CA LYS A 228 16.10 11.93 -23.24
C LYS A 228 16.58 13.39 -23.33
N ALA A 229 15.68 14.35 -23.15
CA ALA A 229 16.03 15.77 -23.07
C ALA A 229 16.75 16.10 -21.76
N ALA A 230 16.34 15.50 -20.63
CA ALA A 230 16.96 15.69 -19.33
C ALA A 230 18.36 15.04 -19.23
N SER A 231 18.64 14.01 -20.03
CA SER A 231 19.92 13.30 -20.05
C SER A 231 20.92 13.84 -21.09
N ASN A 232 20.55 14.83 -21.92
CA ASN A 232 21.47 15.47 -22.87
C ASN A 232 21.88 16.89 -22.39
N PRO A 233 23.06 17.06 -21.78
CA PRO A 233 23.52 18.36 -21.28
C PRO A 233 23.98 19.34 -22.37
N ALA A 234 23.82 19.03 -23.67
CA ALA A 234 24.29 19.86 -24.78
C ALA A 234 23.23 20.78 -25.41
N THR A 235 22.02 20.86 -24.85
CA THR A 235 20.90 21.69 -25.37
C THR A 235 20.37 22.74 -24.38
N ALA A 236 21.13 23.07 -23.33
CA ALA A 236 20.82 24.18 -22.41
C ALA A 236 21.88 25.29 -22.53
#